data_AF-A0A7J4LU08-F1
#
_entry.id   AF-A0A7J4LU08-F1
#
_cell.length_a   1.000
_cell.length_b   1.000
_cell.length_c   1.000
_cell.angle_alpha   90.00
_cell.angle_beta   90.00
_cell.angle_gamma   90.00
#
_symmetry.space_group_name_H-M   'P 1'
#
loop_
_entity.id
_entity.type
_entity.pdbx_description
1 polymer ?
#
loop_
_entity_poly.entity_id
_entity_poly.type
_entity_poly.pdbx_seq_one_letter_code
_entity_poly.pdbx_strand_id
1 'polypeptide(L)'
;MIDEIKPIPSQTLKNIHPKNKENRSYKEYDLEVKSASGKAFRIRIRENILNVLDFSVILIYVDEKRKYHILRRYNGKHIHRNQIEKNKFRDFHIHMATGRYQEAGFRIEGYAEVTDSYNNWKDALTKMLKDCNFKGDMSLNGFN
;
A
#
# COMPACT_ATOMS: atom_id res chain seq x y z
N MET A 1 2.33 6.69 13.15
CA MET A 1 1.84 6.88 11.77
C MET A 1 1.22 5.60 11.21
N ILE A 2 1.96 4.47 11.18
CA ILE A 2 1.39 3.16 10.83
C ILE A 2 0.33 2.74 11.84
N ASP A 3 0.63 2.81 13.13
CA ASP A 3 -0.25 2.37 14.22
C ASP A 3 -1.41 3.35 14.53
N GLU A 4 -1.48 4.47 13.81
CA GLU A 4 -2.55 5.43 13.99
C GLU A 4 -3.83 4.92 13.35
N ILE A 5 -4.95 5.00 14.07
CA ILE A 5 -6.24 4.53 13.57
C ILE A 5 -6.64 5.35 12.34
N LYS A 6 -6.93 4.66 11.24
CA LYS A 6 -7.45 5.23 10.00
C LYS A 6 -8.88 4.72 9.81
N PRO A 7 -9.89 5.46 10.29
CA PRO A 7 -11.28 5.06 10.07
C PRO A 7 -11.56 5.05 8.57
N ILE A 8 -12.19 3.99 8.09
CA ILE A 8 -12.56 3.85 6.68
C ILE A 8 -13.93 3.17 6.57
N PRO A 9 -14.93 3.80 5.96
CA PRO A 9 -16.24 3.17 5.82
C PRO A 9 -16.15 1.90 4.96
N SER A 10 -16.82 0.84 5.41
CA SER A 10 -16.86 -0.44 4.67
C SER A 10 -17.39 -0.27 3.24
N GLN A 11 -18.30 0.68 3.01
CA GLN A 11 -18.79 0.99 1.67
C GLN A 11 -17.71 1.62 0.77
N THR A 12 -16.81 2.44 1.34
CA THR A 12 -15.67 2.99 0.61
C THR A 12 -14.77 1.88 0.11
N LEU A 13 -14.50 0.87 0.93
CA LEU A 13 -13.70 -0.30 0.54
C LEU A 13 -14.35 -1.09 -0.61
N LYS A 14 -15.67 -1.30 -0.55
CA LYS A 14 -16.44 -1.97 -1.63
C LYS A 14 -16.37 -1.23 -2.97
N ASN A 15 -16.13 0.08 -2.94
CA ASN A 15 -16.11 0.92 -4.14
C ASN A 15 -14.71 1.06 -4.76
N ILE A 16 -13.69 0.40 -4.22
CA ILE A 16 -12.32 0.42 -4.76
C ILE A 16 -12.25 -0.40 -6.04
N HIS A 17 -12.14 0.29 -7.17
CA HIS A 17 -12.04 -0.33 -8.49
C HIS A 17 -10.99 0.39 -9.33
N PRO A 18 -9.75 -0.16 -9.45
CA PRO A 18 -8.75 0.37 -10.36
C PRO A 18 -9.28 0.43 -11.79
N LYS A 19 -9.14 1.59 -12.43
CA LYS A 19 -9.60 1.82 -13.81
C LYS A 19 -8.42 2.07 -14.73
N ASN A 20 -8.57 1.67 -15.99
CA ASN A 20 -7.63 2.06 -17.05
C ASN A 20 -7.59 3.59 -17.14
N LYS A 21 -6.39 4.14 -17.36
CA LYS A 21 -6.23 5.51 -17.83
C LYS A 21 -5.63 5.48 -19.23
N GLU A 22 -6.06 6.40 -20.08
CA GLU A 22 -5.53 6.54 -21.42
C GLU A 22 -4.00 6.63 -21.39
N ASN A 23 -3.35 5.97 -22.35
CA ASN A 23 -1.90 5.94 -22.50
C ASN A 23 -1.13 5.37 -21.29
N ARG A 24 -1.75 4.53 -20.46
CA ARG A 24 -1.09 3.81 -19.35
C ARG A 24 -1.17 2.30 -19.56
N SER A 25 -0.10 1.60 -19.17
CA SER A 25 -0.02 0.14 -19.13
C SER A 25 -0.58 -0.48 -17.84
N TYR A 26 -1.27 0.32 -17.02
CA TYR A 26 -1.79 -0.10 -15.72
C TYR A 26 -3.15 0.55 -15.42
N LYS A 27 -3.98 -0.17 -14.66
CA LYS A 27 -5.14 0.38 -13.97
C LYS A 27 -4.69 1.10 -12.71
N GLU A 28 -5.39 2.15 -12.31
CA GLU A 28 -5.11 2.81 -11.03
C GLU A 28 -6.36 3.26 -10.26
N TYR A 29 -6.19 3.36 -8.94
CA TYR A 29 -7.16 3.93 -8.00
C TYR A 29 -6.43 4.70 -6.90
N ASP A 30 -6.94 5.88 -6.55
CA ASP A 30 -6.46 6.69 -5.45
C ASP A 30 -7.61 6.97 -4.47
N LEU A 31 -7.36 6.76 -3.19
CA LEU A 31 -8.28 7.08 -2.10
C LEU A 31 -7.57 7.92 -1.04
N GLU A 32 -8.07 9.11 -0.77
CA GLU A 32 -7.62 9.91 0.36
C GLU A 32 -8.36 9.49 1.63
N VAL A 33 -7.62 9.39 2.74
CA VAL A 33 -8.14 9.00 4.05
C VAL A 33 -7.54 9.91 5.10
N LYS A 34 -8.34 10.32 6.09
CA LYS A 34 -7.83 10.98 7.29
C LYS A 34 -7.75 9.98 8.43
N SER A 35 -6.72 10.08 9.26
CA SER A 35 -6.68 9.34 10.51
C SER A 35 -7.58 9.95 11.58
N ALA A 36 -7.74 9.24 12.70
CA ALA A 36 -8.44 9.74 13.88
C ALA A 36 -7.82 11.04 14.44
N SER A 37 -6.51 11.28 14.23
CA SER A 37 -5.85 12.52 14.64
C SER A 37 -5.83 13.59 13.54
N GLY A 38 -6.59 13.39 12.44
CA GLY A 38 -6.71 14.36 11.34
C GLY A 38 -5.57 14.38 10.33
N LYS A 39 -4.57 13.49 10.44
CA LYS A 39 -3.46 13.41 9.47
C LYS A 39 -3.95 12.85 8.14
N ALA A 40 -3.40 13.36 7.05
CA ALA A 40 -3.78 12.95 5.70
C ALA A 40 -2.96 11.74 5.22
N PHE A 41 -3.66 10.78 4.66
CA PHE A 41 -3.11 9.59 4.03
C PHE A 41 -3.72 9.39 2.65
N ARG A 42 -3.02 8.64 1.81
CA ARG A 42 -3.54 8.15 0.53
C ARG A 42 -3.25 6.67 0.38
N ILE A 43 -4.27 5.91 -0.01
CA ILE A 43 -4.13 4.57 -0.56
C ILE A 43 -4.06 4.71 -2.07
N ARG A 44 -3.04 4.12 -2.68
CA ARG A 44 -2.89 4.04 -4.14
C ARG A 44 -2.77 2.60 -4.57
N ILE A 45 -3.56 2.20 -5.56
CA ILE A 45 -3.51 0.88 -6.17
C ILE A 45 -3.11 1.04 -7.63
N ARG A 46 -2.17 0.21 -8.08
CA ARG A 46 -1.79 0.07 -9.49
C ARG A 46 -1.75 -1.41 -9.84
N GLU A 47 -2.37 -1.79 -10.94
CA GLU A 47 -2.34 -3.17 -11.47
C GLU A 47 -1.94 -3.10 -12.95
N ASN A 48 -0.86 -3.78 -13.35
CA ASN A 48 -0.45 -3.85 -14.74
C ASN A 48 -1.53 -4.56 -15.57
N ILE A 49 -1.85 -4.01 -16.75
CA ILE A 49 -2.94 -4.50 -17.61
C ILE A 49 -2.59 -5.86 -18.24
N LEU A 50 -1.32 -6.10 -18.56
CA LEU A 50 -0.85 -7.32 -19.23
C LEU A 50 -0.44 -8.41 -18.24
N ASN A 51 0.14 -8.02 -17.10
CA ASN A 51 0.58 -8.95 -16.07
C ASN A 51 -0.07 -8.60 -14.74
N VAL A 52 -1.20 -9.24 -14.42
CA VAL A 52 -1.95 -9.01 -13.18
C VAL A 52 -1.15 -9.34 -11.91
N LEU A 53 -0.07 -10.13 -12.02
CA LEU A 53 0.83 -10.39 -10.90
C LEU A 53 1.77 -9.22 -10.62
N ASP A 54 1.87 -8.22 -11.51
CA ASP A 54 2.63 -7.00 -11.30
C ASP A 54 1.70 -5.86 -10.86
N PHE A 55 1.63 -5.65 -9.56
CA PHE A 55 0.80 -4.62 -8.94
C PHE A 55 1.53 -3.94 -7.78
N SER A 56 0.97 -2.82 -7.31
CA SER A 56 1.34 -2.17 -6.06
C SER A 56 0.10 -1.69 -5.33
N VAL A 57 0.04 -1.97 -4.02
CA VAL A 57 -0.86 -1.30 -3.07
C VAL A 57 -0.02 -0.48 -2.11
N ILE A 58 -0.23 0.84 -2.08
CA ILE A 58 0.69 1.79 -1.45
C ILE A 58 -0.05 2.59 -0.40
N LEU A 59 0.50 2.64 0.82
CA LEU A 59 0.11 3.60 1.84
C LEU A 59 1.07 4.78 1.86
N ILE A 60 0.52 5.97 1.67
CA ILE A 60 1.25 7.23 1.60
C ILE A 60 0.77 8.13 2.75
N TYR A 61 1.70 8.70 3.51
CA TYR A 61 1.43 9.84 4.37
C TYR A 61 1.62 11.14 3.57
N VAL A 62 0.69 12.07 3.74
CA VAL A 62 0.73 13.40 3.11
C VAL A 62 0.98 14.42 4.20
N ASP A 63 2.15 15.07 4.15
CA ASP A 63 2.49 16.10 5.13
C ASP A 63 1.75 17.42 4.88
N GLU A 64 1.90 18.37 5.81
CA GLU A 64 1.25 19.68 5.75
C GLU A 64 1.67 20.50 4.53
N LYS A 65 2.86 20.23 3.97
CA LYS A 65 3.39 20.84 2.75
C LYS A 65 2.99 20.06 1.50
N ARG A 66 2.02 19.14 1.61
CA ARG A 66 1.52 18.26 0.54
C ARG A 66 2.58 17.32 -0.05
N LYS A 67 3.69 17.06 0.64
CA LYS A 67 4.68 16.07 0.20
C LYS A 67 4.22 14.66 0.55
N TYR A 68 4.59 13.73 -0.30
CA TYR A 68 4.22 12.32 -0.19
C TYR A 68 5.36 11.50 0.40
N HIS A 69 5.04 10.75 1.45
CA HIS A 69 5.96 9.86 2.14
C HIS A 69 5.39 8.45 2.09
N ILE A 70 6.01 7.54 1.32
CA ILE A 70 5.55 6.15 1.23
C ILE A 70 5.93 5.44 2.53
N LEU A 71 4.94 4.92 3.26
CA LEU A 71 5.15 4.22 4.52
C LEU A 71 5.27 2.70 4.32
N ARG A 72 4.40 2.16 3.46
CA ARG A 72 4.34 0.75 3.07
C ARG A 72 3.95 0.63 1.61
N ARG A 73 4.49 -0.39 0.93
CA ARG A 73 4.06 -0.78 -0.43
C ARG A 73 4.03 -2.31 -0.52
N TYR A 74 2.86 -2.86 -0.81
CA TYR A 74 2.62 -4.28 -0.98
C TYR A 74 2.63 -4.56 -2.48
N ASN A 75 3.68 -5.23 -2.94
CA ASN A 75 3.93 -5.43 -4.36
C ASN A 75 3.60 -6.85 -4.79
N GLY A 76 3.18 -6.91 -6.05
CA GLY A 76 3.12 -8.12 -6.84
C GLY A 76 4.50 -8.72 -7.12
N LYS A 77 4.51 -9.77 -7.94
CA LYS A 77 5.69 -10.57 -8.28
C LYS A 77 6.54 -9.90 -9.36
N HIS A 78 7.55 -9.16 -8.93
CA HIS A 78 8.60 -8.63 -9.80
C HIS A 78 9.97 -8.63 -9.11
N ILE A 79 11.01 -8.30 -9.87
CA ILE A 79 12.38 -8.25 -9.35
C ILE A 79 12.55 -7.06 -8.41
N HIS A 80 12.99 -7.32 -7.20
CA HIS A 80 13.45 -6.30 -6.26
C HIS A 80 14.87 -6.59 -5.77
N ARG A 81 15.60 -5.52 -5.44
CA ARG A 81 16.94 -5.59 -4.85
C ARG A 81 16.99 -4.70 -3.63
N ASN A 82 17.31 -5.29 -2.48
CA ASN A 82 17.67 -4.51 -1.30
C ASN A 82 19.12 -4.05 -1.44
N GLN A 83 19.33 -2.75 -1.61
CA GLN A 83 20.66 -2.19 -1.89
C GLN A 83 21.63 -2.38 -0.72
N ILE A 84 21.16 -2.19 0.52
CA ILE A 84 21.99 -2.34 1.71
C ILE A 84 22.29 -3.82 1.99
N GLU A 85 21.28 -4.69 1.90
CA GLU A 85 21.44 -6.14 2.16
C GLU A 85 22.14 -6.88 1.01
N LYS A 86 22.29 -6.22 -0.15
CA LYS A 86 22.87 -6.77 -1.38
C LYS A 86 22.19 -8.06 -1.86
N ASN A 87 20.95 -8.31 -1.45
CA ASN A 87 20.15 -9.45 -1.92
C ASN A 87 19.13 -9.03 -2.98
N LYS A 88 18.68 -10.01 -3.77
CA LYS A 88 17.74 -9.84 -4.89
C LYS A 88 16.77 -11.01 -4.89
N PHE A 89 15.51 -10.72 -5.17
CA PHE A 89 14.47 -11.74 -5.28
C PHE A 89 13.43 -11.36 -6.35
N ARG A 90 12.64 -12.34 -6.79
CA ARG A 90 11.51 -12.15 -7.71
C ARG A 90 10.27 -12.85 -7.14
N ASP A 91 9.63 -12.21 -6.19
CA ASP A 91 8.40 -12.72 -5.59
C ASP A 91 7.47 -11.59 -5.12
N PHE A 92 6.31 -11.94 -4.57
CA PHE A 92 5.50 -10.99 -3.82
C PHE A 92 6.29 -10.46 -2.62
N HIS A 93 6.21 -9.17 -2.36
CA HIS A 93 7.03 -8.55 -1.31
C HIS A 93 6.43 -7.25 -0.78
N ILE A 94 6.75 -6.95 0.47
CA ILE A 94 6.31 -5.76 1.17
C ILE A 94 7.51 -4.85 1.37
N HIS A 95 7.42 -3.62 0.89
CA HIS A 95 8.35 -2.55 1.16
C HIS A 95 8.00 -1.82 2.46
N MET A 96 9.04 -1.42 3.20
CA MET A 96 8.92 -0.69 4.46
C MET A 96 9.75 0.59 4.43
N ALA A 97 9.15 1.69 4.86
CA ALA A 97 9.92 2.88 5.25
C ALA A 97 10.90 2.54 6.38
N THR A 98 12.19 2.78 6.19
CA THR A 98 13.23 2.55 7.20
C THR A 98 14.19 3.74 7.29
N GLY A 99 14.62 4.08 8.51
CA GLY A 99 15.59 5.15 8.76
C GLY A 99 16.93 4.89 8.06
N ARG A 100 17.45 3.66 8.19
CA ARG A 100 18.75 3.26 7.58
C ARG A 100 18.83 3.44 6.06
N TYR A 101 17.72 3.24 5.33
CA TYR A 101 17.69 3.48 3.88
C TYR A 101 17.67 4.97 3.57
N GLN A 102 16.92 5.76 4.34
CA GLN A 102 16.88 7.22 4.21
C GLN A 102 18.25 7.84 4.51
N GLU A 103 18.89 7.44 5.60
CA GLU A 103 20.22 7.90 6.04
C GLU A 103 21.30 7.57 5.00
N ALA A 104 21.19 6.41 4.35
CA ALA A 104 22.09 5.98 3.26
C ALA A 104 21.79 6.64 1.90
N GLY A 105 20.83 7.59 1.83
CA GLY A 105 20.48 8.30 0.59
C GLY A 105 19.66 7.48 -0.41
N PHE A 106 19.14 6.31 -0.01
CA PHE A 106 18.20 5.53 -0.82
C PHE A 106 16.77 6.00 -0.59
N ARG A 107 15.83 5.47 -1.39
CA ARG A 107 14.40 5.66 -1.14
C ARG A 107 14.06 5.11 0.25
N ILE A 108 13.27 5.86 1.02
CA ILE A 108 12.91 5.50 2.41
C ILE A 108 12.27 4.10 2.47
N GLU A 109 11.46 3.73 1.47
CA GLU A 109 10.81 2.43 1.32
C GLU A 109 11.64 1.41 0.51
N GLY A 110 12.94 1.62 0.33
CA GLY A 110 13.78 0.77 -0.51
C GLY A 110 14.05 -0.64 0.04
N TYR A 111 13.79 -0.87 1.33
CA TYR A 111 13.87 -2.19 1.95
C TYR A 111 12.56 -2.95 1.75
N ALA A 112 12.65 -4.23 1.37
CA ALA A 112 11.49 -5.10 1.27
C ALA A 112 11.78 -6.55 1.69
N GLU A 113 10.73 -7.22 2.15
CA GLU A 113 10.71 -8.63 2.53
C GLU A 113 9.73 -9.41 1.65
N VAL A 114 10.11 -10.63 1.26
CA VAL A 114 9.24 -11.56 0.54
C VAL A 114 8.07 -12.00 1.42
N THR A 115 6.92 -12.24 0.82
CA THR A 115 5.73 -12.72 1.53
C THR A 115 4.93 -13.71 0.69
N ASP A 116 4.25 -14.61 1.38
CA ASP A 116 3.25 -15.56 0.86
C ASP A 116 1.81 -15.17 1.26
N SER A 117 1.65 -14.07 2.00
CA SER A 117 0.38 -13.68 2.63
C SER A 117 -0.68 -13.13 1.66
N TYR A 118 -0.32 -12.94 0.39
CA TYR A 118 -1.22 -12.52 -0.68
C TYR A 118 -0.63 -12.90 -2.04
N ASN A 119 -1.49 -13.00 -3.06
CA ASN A 119 -1.07 -13.26 -4.45
C ASN A 119 -1.74 -12.33 -5.49
N ASN A 120 -2.56 -11.39 -5.04
CA ASN A 120 -3.26 -10.41 -5.87
C ASN A 120 -3.42 -9.09 -5.10
N TRP A 121 -3.82 -8.01 -5.80
CA TRP A 121 -3.91 -6.69 -5.17
C TRP A 121 -5.01 -6.57 -4.12
N LYS A 122 -6.09 -7.36 -4.21
CA LYS A 122 -7.20 -7.30 -3.23
C LYS A 122 -6.76 -7.88 -1.89
N ASP A 123 -6.06 -9.01 -1.92
CA ASP A 123 -5.49 -9.61 -0.72
C ASP A 123 -4.38 -8.75 -0.14
N ALA A 124 -3.54 -8.14 -1.00
CA ALA A 124 -2.55 -7.16 -0.58
C ALA A 124 -3.18 -5.92 0.06
N LEU A 125 -4.32 -5.45 -0.44
CA LEU A 125 -5.10 -4.38 0.17
C LEU A 125 -5.63 -4.79 1.55
N THR A 126 -6.25 -5.97 1.67
CA THR A 126 -6.71 -6.51 2.95
C THR A 126 -5.58 -6.60 3.97
N LYS A 127 -4.41 -7.10 3.54
CA LYS A 127 -3.20 -7.18 4.36
C LYS A 127 -2.73 -5.79 4.80
N MET A 128 -2.63 -4.84 3.88
CA MET A 128 -2.27 -3.45 4.19
C MET A 128 -3.22 -2.82 5.20
N LEU A 129 -4.54 -2.97 5.01
CA LEU A 129 -5.55 -2.40 5.91
C LEU A 129 -5.36 -2.93 7.34
N LYS A 130 -5.14 -4.24 7.48
CA LYS A 130 -4.86 -4.89 8.77
C LYS A 130 -3.54 -4.39 9.39
N ASP A 131 -2.46 -4.43 8.62
CA ASP A 131 -1.11 -4.07 9.10
C ASP A 131 -0.96 -2.58 9.42
N CYS A 132 -1.76 -1.71 8.79
CA CYS A 132 -1.65 -0.26 8.89
C CYS A 132 -2.78 0.40 9.71
N ASN A 133 -3.39 -0.38 10.60
CA ASN A 133 -4.41 0.02 11.56
C ASN A 133 -5.61 0.78 10.95
N PHE A 134 -6.06 0.34 9.77
CA PHE A 134 -7.35 0.77 9.24
C PHE A 134 -8.48 0.09 10.01
N LYS A 135 -9.51 0.85 10.36
CA LYS A 135 -10.69 0.34 11.04
C LYS A 135 -11.92 0.61 10.19
N GLY A 136 -12.56 -0.47 9.76
CA GLY A 136 -13.91 -0.40 9.21
C GLY A 136 -14.86 0.16 10.25
N ASP A 137 -15.87 0.91 9.83
CA ASP A 137 -17.03 1.10 10.69
C ASP A 137 -17.59 -0.29 10.98
N MET A 138 -17.52 -0.70 12.25
CA MET A 138 -18.28 -1.83 12.75
C MET A 138 -19.74 -1.42 12.60
N SER A 139 -20.38 -1.78 11.49
CA SER A 139 -21.83 -1.86 11.50
C SER A 139 -22.18 -2.88 12.57
N LEU A 140 -22.67 -2.38 13.70
CA LEU A 140 -23.56 -3.12 14.57
C LEU A 140 -24.55 -3.91 13.69
N ASN A 141 -24.68 -5.21 14.01
CA ASN A 141 -25.70 -6.17 13.57
C ASN A 141 -25.20 -7.35 12.71
N GLY A 142 -25.02 -8.48 13.40
CA GLY A 142 -25.76 -9.72 13.10
C GLY A 142 -25.35 -10.53 11.88
N PHE A 143 -24.52 -11.54 12.10
CA PHE A 143 -24.69 -12.83 11.44
C PHE A 143 -25.20 -13.83 12.48
N ASN A 144 -26.52 -13.99 12.52
CA ASN A 144 -27.16 -15.29 12.74
C ASN A 144 -27.45 -15.86 11.36
#